data_AF-A0A9P1GKH9-F1
#
_entry.id   AF-A0A9P1GKH9-F1
#
_cell.length_a   1.000
_cell.length_b   1.000
_cell.length_c   1.000
_cell.angle_alpha   90.00
_cell.angle_beta   90.00
_cell.angle_gamma   90.00
#
_symmetry.space_group_name_H-M   'P 1'
#
loop_
_entity.id
_entity.type
_entity.pdbx_description
1 polymer ?
#
loop_
_entity_poly.entity_id
_entity_poly.type
_entity_poly.pdbx_seq_one_letter_code
_entity_poly.pdbx_strand_id
1 'polypeptide(L)'
;MDELEYLDTSEFEPDMFNWQRMPADQALTHVALWHERESLGGGPIDVLLTFQKRWNLSSLFDGMLRELSHKDLRYVVEHYDGSQQLEQLIDQAQQSLPLRGRAEGCMPDANGVVTMSRFHRLELIDPVADAAVPSE
;
A
#
# COMPACT_ATOMS: atom_id res chain seq x y z
N MET A 1 11.17 17.46 1.26
CA MET A 1 11.85 18.27 0.25
C MET A 1 10.86 18.46 -0.86
N ASP A 2 10.60 19.70 -1.26
CA ASP A 2 9.63 19.98 -2.33
C ASP A 2 10.22 19.55 -3.69
N GLU A 3 9.39 19.05 -4.60
CA GLU A 3 9.82 18.50 -5.90
C GLU A 3 10.64 19.51 -6.72
N LEU A 4 10.31 20.79 -6.59
CA LEU A 4 11.02 21.89 -7.26
C LEU A 4 12.43 22.10 -6.68
N GLU A 5 12.60 21.96 -5.36
CA GLU A 5 13.90 22.08 -4.70
C GLU A 5 14.81 20.90 -5.09
N TYR A 6 14.24 19.71 -5.25
CA TYR A 6 14.99 18.56 -5.75
C TYR A 6 15.47 18.77 -7.19
N LEU A 7 14.59 19.24 -8.08
CA LEU A 7 14.96 19.48 -9.47
C LEU A 7 16.12 20.49 -9.59
N ASP A 8 16.09 21.57 -8.81
CA ASP A 8 17.12 22.60 -8.80
C ASP A 8 18.49 22.07 -8.29
N THR A 9 18.49 21.06 -7.42
CA THR A 9 19.71 20.49 -6.82
C THR A 9 20.22 19.22 -7.53
N SER A 10 19.39 18.55 -8.33
CA SER A 10 19.70 17.24 -8.92
C SER A 10 20.59 17.27 -10.17
N GLU A 11 21.03 18.45 -10.62
CA GLU A 11 21.80 18.68 -11.86
C GLU A 11 21.14 18.05 -13.11
N PHE A 12 19.82 17.85 -13.09
CA PHE A 12 19.10 17.22 -14.18
C PHE A 12 18.93 18.16 -15.38
N GLU A 13 19.48 17.77 -16.52
CA GLU A 13 19.29 18.46 -17.80
C GLU A 13 18.54 17.54 -18.78
N PRO A 14 17.34 17.94 -19.27
CA PRO A 14 16.59 17.14 -20.23
C PRO A 14 17.28 17.15 -21.60
N ASP A 15 17.27 15.99 -22.28
CA ASP A 15 17.78 15.88 -23.65
C ASP A 15 16.82 16.54 -24.65
N MET A 16 17.24 17.68 -25.19
CA MET A 16 16.48 18.48 -26.14
C MET A 16 16.37 17.84 -27.53
N PHE A 17 17.16 16.81 -27.83
CA PHE A 17 17.20 16.14 -29.14
C PHE A 17 16.46 14.79 -29.14
N ASN A 18 15.90 14.37 -28.01
CA ASN A 18 15.11 13.17 -27.92
C ASN A 18 13.75 13.36 -28.63
N TRP A 19 13.61 12.77 -29.81
CA TRP A 19 12.39 12.87 -30.62
C TRP A 19 11.20 12.07 -30.05
N GLN A 20 11.43 11.15 -29.10
CA GLN A 20 10.39 10.30 -28.54
C GLN A 20 9.72 10.88 -27.29
N ARG A 21 10.38 11.81 -26.59
CA ARG A 21 9.90 12.36 -25.31
C ARG A 21 10.19 13.84 -25.19
N MET A 22 9.19 14.62 -24.81
CA MET A 22 9.37 16.05 -24.58
C MET A 22 10.19 16.30 -23.30
N PRO A 23 10.90 17.43 -23.17
CA PRO A 23 11.64 17.78 -21.95
C PRO A 23 10.81 17.70 -20.67
N ALA A 24 9.52 18.06 -20.73
CA ALA A 24 8.59 17.93 -19.61
C ALA A 24 8.36 16.47 -19.19
N ASP A 25 8.23 15.54 -20.15
CA ASP A 25 8.06 14.11 -19.87
C ASP A 25 9.32 13.52 -19.24
N GLN A 26 10.49 13.99 -19.67
CA GLN A 26 11.78 13.58 -19.13
C GLN A 26 11.94 14.06 -17.68
N ALA A 27 11.60 15.33 -17.38
CA ALA A 27 11.58 15.86 -16.02
C ALA A 27 10.60 15.11 -15.12
N LEU A 28 9.40 14.81 -15.61
CA LEU A 28 8.41 14.01 -14.88
C LEU A 28 8.95 12.62 -14.57
N THR A 29 9.58 11.95 -15.54
CA THR A 29 10.19 10.63 -15.36
C THR A 29 11.29 10.70 -14.31
N HIS A 30 12.14 11.73 -14.34
CA HIS A 30 13.23 11.90 -13.39
C HIS A 30 12.72 12.13 -11.96
N VAL A 31 11.69 12.96 -11.78
CA VAL A 31 11.03 13.18 -10.48
C VAL A 31 10.37 11.89 -10.00
N ALA A 32 9.72 11.13 -10.87
CA ALA A 32 9.13 9.83 -10.51
C ALA A 32 10.20 8.82 -10.07
N LEU A 33 11.33 8.74 -10.78
CA LEU A 33 12.46 7.88 -10.40
C LEU A 33 13.11 8.32 -9.09
N TRP A 34 13.18 9.64 -8.85
CA TRP A 34 13.61 10.18 -7.57
C TRP A 34 12.67 9.78 -6.45
N HIS A 35 11.36 9.95 -6.65
CA HIS A 35 10.36 9.46 -5.71
C HIS A 35 10.53 7.95 -5.50
N GLU A 36 10.76 7.14 -6.52
CA GLU A 36 11.02 5.71 -6.35
C GLU A 36 12.33 5.38 -5.60
N ARG A 37 13.29 6.31 -5.52
CA ARG A 37 14.58 6.12 -4.82
C ARG A 37 14.56 6.64 -3.39
N GLU A 38 13.97 7.82 -3.19
CA GLU A 38 13.85 8.49 -1.88
C GLU A 38 12.62 8.04 -1.10
N SER A 39 11.49 7.80 -1.80
CA SER A 39 10.48 6.90 -1.23
C SER A 39 11.14 5.55 -1.08
N LEU A 40 10.90 4.89 0.04
CA LEU A 40 11.37 3.53 0.30
C LEU A 40 11.06 2.67 -0.93
N GLY A 41 12.10 2.35 -1.72
CA GLY A 41 11.91 2.12 -3.15
C GLY A 41 10.95 1.00 -3.49
N GLY A 42 10.02 1.27 -4.42
CA GLY A 42 8.94 0.35 -4.79
C GLY A 42 8.13 -0.20 -3.60
N GLY A 43 8.18 0.45 -2.44
CA GLY A 43 7.65 -0.07 -1.20
C GLY A 43 6.14 -0.20 -1.28
N PRO A 44 5.53 -1.12 -0.52
CA PRO A 44 4.14 -0.95 -0.12
C PRO A 44 3.93 0.53 0.24
N ILE A 45 2.90 1.21 -0.29
CA ILE A 45 2.29 2.25 0.53
C ILE A 45 1.99 1.52 1.83
N ASP A 46 2.76 1.81 2.87
CA ASP A 46 2.61 1.08 4.12
C ASP A 46 1.22 1.44 4.62
N VAL A 47 0.33 0.45 4.49
CA VAL A 47 -1.08 0.61 4.80
C VAL A 47 -1.20 1.04 6.26
N LEU A 48 -0.26 0.62 7.11
CA LEU A 48 -0.19 1.02 8.50
C LEU A 48 0.24 2.47 8.68
N LEU A 49 1.26 2.94 7.99
CA LEU A 49 1.66 4.36 8.07
C LEU A 49 0.55 5.27 7.57
N THR A 50 -0.12 4.88 6.49
CA THR A 50 -1.26 5.63 5.94
C THR A 50 -2.43 5.65 6.92
N PHE A 51 -2.73 4.50 7.53
CA PHE A 51 -3.77 4.35 8.54
C PHE A 51 -3.45 5.16 9.80
N GLN A 52 -2.23 5.07 10.32
CA GLN A 52 -1.75 5.84 11.47
C GLN A 52 -1.83 7.34 11.21
N LYS A 53 -1.40 7.80 10.03
CA LYS A 53 -1.46 9.21 9.65
C LYS A 53 -2.90 9.70 9.47
N ARG A 54 -3.79 8.89 8.89
CA ARG A 54 -5.21 9.21 8.73
C ARG A 54 -5.91 9.42 10.07
N TRP A 55 -5.56 8.62 11.07
CA TRP A 55 -6.21 8.62 12.38
C TRP A 55 -5.38 9.28 13.50
N ASN A 56 -4.23 9.89 13.16
CA ASN A 56 -3.26 10.47 14.10
C ASN A 56 -2.89 9.52 15.26
N LEU A 57 -2.66 8.24 14.95
CA LEU A 57 -2.27 7.23 15.93
C LEU A 57 -0.79 7.38 16.30
N SER A 58 -0.48 7.02 17.55
CA SER A 58 0.91 6.97 18.03
C SER A 58 1.70 5.85 17.36
N SER A 59 2.99 6.10 17.11
CA SER A 59 3.92 5.10 16.57
C SER A 59 4.12 3.89 17.48
N LEU A 60 3.69 3.96 18.75
CA LEU A 60 3.70 2.83 19.67
C LEU A 60 2.85 1.65 19.17
N PHE A 61 1.77 1.94 18.43
CA PHE A 61 0.88 0.91 17.88
C PHE A 61 1.42 0.27 16.60
N ASP A 62 2.52 0.78 16.03
CA ASP A 62 3.10 0.25 14.80
C ASP A 62 3.55 -1.20 14.97
N GLY A 63 4.23 -1.51 16.07
CA GLY A 63 4.64 -2.89 16.39
C GLY A 63 3.45 -3.83 16.52
N MET A 64 2.42 -3.42 17.27
CA MET A 64 1.21 -4.21 17.46
C MET A 64 0.50 -4.50 16.14
N LEU A 65 0.31 -3.48 15.30
CA LEU A 65 -0.36 -3.62 14.00
C LEU A 65 0.44 -4.49 13.02
N ARG A 66 1.79 -4.46 13.07
CA ARG A 66 2.66 -5.30 12.23
C ARG A 66 2.66 -6.77 12.61
N GLU A 67 2.34 -7.08 13.86
CA GLU A 67 2.26 -8.45 14.37
C GLU A 67 0.90 -9.10 14.07
N LEU A 68 -0.11 -8.31 13.66
CA LEU A 68 -1.43 -8.85 13.33
C LEU A 68 -1.41 -9.76 12.10
N SER A 69 -2.26 -10.78 12.16
CA SER A 69 -2.57 -11.61 10.99
C SER A 69 -3.23 -10.76 9.89
N HIS A 70 -3.16 -11.22 8.65
CA HIS A 70 -3.81 -10.53 7.53
C HIS A 70 -5.30 -10.28 7.77
N LYS A 71 -6.02 -11.27 8.31
CA LYS A 71 -7.45 -11.17 8.63
C LYS A 71 -7.71 -10.07 9.65
N ASP A 72 -6.97 -10.11 10.75
CA ASP A 72 -7.23 -9.21 11.87
C ASP A 72 -6.86 -7.77 11.51
N LEU A 73 -5.77 -7.61 10.76
CA LEU A 73 -5.37 -6.30 10.27
C LEU A 73 -6.40 -5.70 9.31
N ARG A 74 -6.95 -6.51 8.40
CA ARG A 74 -8.03 -6.06 7.50
C ARG A 74 -9.28 -5.65 8.28
N TYR A 75 -9.68 -6.44 9.28
CA TYR A 75 -10.81 -6.13 10.14
C TYR A 75 -10.62 -4.77 10.83
N VAL A 76 -9.44 -4.54 11.42
CA VAL A 76 -9.08 -3.28 12.08
C VAL A 76 -9.16 -2.11 11.09
N VAL A 77 -8.58 -2.24 9.90
CA VAL A 77 -8.57 -1.16 8.90
C VAL A 77 -9.99 -0.82 8.40
N GLU A 78 -10.87 -1.82 8.26
CA GLU A 78 -12.23 -1.63 7.76
C GLU A 78 -13.20 -1.09 8.83
N HIS A 79 -13.00 -1.46 10.10
CA HIS A 79 -13.96 -1.16 11.18
C HIS A 79 -13.51 -0.03 12.13
N TYR A 80 -12.27 0.45 12.03
CA TYR A 80 -11.81 1.57 12.85
C TYR A 80 -12.35 2.89 12.33
N ASP A 81 -13.17 3.55 13.15
CA ASP A 81 -13.78 4.85 12.89
C ASP A 81 -13.28 5.97 13.83
N GLY A 82 -12.33 5.64 14.71
CA GLY A 82 -11.79 6.54 15.74
C GLY A 82 -12.64 6.68 17.00
N SER A 83 -13.80 6.00 17.10
CA SER A 83 -14.69 6.09 18.27
C SER A 83 -14.26 5.21 19.45
N GLN A 84 -13.59 4.09 19.16
CA GLN A 84 -13.15 3.11 20.16
C GLN A 84 -11.61 2.99 20.23
N GLN A 85 -11.11 2.43 21.33
CA GLN A 85 -9.68 2.19 21.51
C GLN A 85 -9.20 1.10 20.55
N LEU A 86 -7.99 1.30 20.00
CA LEU A 86 -7.43 0.38 19.00
C LEU A 86 -7.24 -1.03 19.57
N GLU A 87 -6.82 -1.17 20.83
CA GLU A 87 -6.61 -2.47 21.49
C GLU A 87 -7.93 -3.27 21.56
N GLN A 88 -9.04 -2.61 21.89
CA GLN A 88 -10.35 -3.25 21.96
C GLN A 88 -10.81 -3.76 20.58
N LEU A 89 -10.52 -3.01 19.52
CA LEU A 89 -10.82 -3.42 18.16
C LEU A 89 -9.94 -4.60 17.71
N ILE A 90 -8.68 -4.64 18.14
CA ILE A 90 -7.77 -5.77 17.89
C ILE A 90 -8.30 -7.04 18.55
N ASP A 91 -8.77 -6.95 19.80
CA ASP A 91 -9.35 -8.10 20.51
C ASP A 91 -10.62 -8.62 19.79
N GLN A 92 -11.46 -7.70 19.29
CA GLN A 92 -12.63 -8.06 18.47
C GLN A 92 -12.22 -8.73 17.15
N ALA A 93 -11.16 -8.23 16.51
CA ALA A 93 -10.64 -8.78 15.27
C ALA A 93 -10.19 -10.23 15.45
N GLN A 94 -9.44 -10.52 16.51
CA GLN A 94 -8.98 -11.88 16.83
C GLN A 94 -10.14 -12.85 17.09
N GLN A 95 -11.20 -12.38 17.73
CA GLN A 95 -12.40 -13.18 18.01
C GLN A 95 -13.32 -13.36 16.79
N SER A 96 -13.15 -12.52 15.76
CA SER A 96 -13.97 -12.63 14.54
C SER A 96 -13.66 -13.94 13.81
N LEU A 97 -14.68 -14.59 13.26
CA LEU A 97 -14.50 -15.75 12.40
C LEU A 97 -14.21 -15.28 10.96
N PRO A 98 -13.27 -15.92 10.23
CA PRO A 98 -13.06 -15.61 8.82
C PRO A 98 -14.37 -15.81 8.05
N LEU A 99 -14.76 -14.82 7.25
CA LEU A 99 -15.96 -14.91 6.42
C LEU A 99 -15.78 -16.03 5.38
N ARG A 100 -16.57 -17.10 5.53
CA ARG A 100 -16.58 -18.22 4.56
C ARG A 100 -16.94 -17.69 3.17
N GLY A 101 -16.11 -17.99 2.17
CA GLY A 101 -16.35 -17.63 0.77
C GLY A 101 -15.60 -16.39 0.28
N ARG A 102 -14.84 -15.70 1.15
CA ARG A 102 -13.86 -14.69 0.74
C ARG A 102 -12.44 -15.24 0.83
N ALA A 103 -11.52 -14.67 0.04
CA ALA A 103 -10.09 -15.03 0.05
C ALA A 103 -9.42 -14.85 1.42
N GLU A 104 -10.08 -14.16 2.35
CA GLU A 104 -9.71 -13.93 3.75
C GLU A 104 -9.36 -15.23 4.51
N GLY A 105 -10.01 -16.36 4.20
CA GLY A 105 -9.73 -17.66 4.83
C GLY A 105 -8.68 -18.53 4.12
N CYS A 106 -8.16 -18.09 2.97
CA CYS A 106 -7.24 -18.89 2.13
C CYS A 106 -5.77 -18.47 2.27
N MET A 107 -5.46 -17.46 3.08
CA MET A 107 -4.11 -16.94 3.24
C MET A 107 -3.40 -17.60 4.43
N PRO A 108 -2.11 -18.00 4.29
CA PRO A 108 -1.33 -18.51 5.40
C PRO A 108 -1.20 -17.46 6.50
N ASP A 109 -1.00 -17.90 7.75
CA ASP A 109 -0.79 -17.07 8.96
C ASP A 109 0.51 -16.23 8.93
N ALA A 110 0.90 -15.76 7.75
CA ALA A 110 2.04 -14.89 7.52
C ALA A 110 1.69 -13.45 7.91
N ASN A 111 2.75 -12.67 8.15
CA ASN A 111 2.68 -11.27 8.54
C ASN A 111 1.68 -10.47 7.67
N GLY A 112 0.68 -9.87 8.31
CA GLY A 112 -0.44 -9.21 7.63
C GLY A 112 -0.03 -8.06 6.71
N VAL A 113 1.06 -7.35 7.04
CA VAL A 113 1.53 -6.18 6.27
C VAL A 113 2.11 -6.59 4.91
N VAL A 114 2.93 -7.64 4.91
CA VAL A 114 3.52 -8.18 3.67
C VAL A 114 2.43 -8.75 2.77
N THR A 115 1.45 -9.42 3.39
CA THR A 115 0.32 -10.02 2.68
C THR A 115 -0.63 -8.96 2.12
N MET A 116 -1.08 -7.98 2.92
CA MET A 116 -2.01 -6.93 2.47
C MET A 116 -1.43 -6.08 1.35
N SER A 117 -0.12 -5.78 1.41
CA SER A 117 0.54 -5.01 0.35
C SER A 117 0.54 -5.75 -1.00
N ARG A 118 0.82 -7.06 -0.98
CA ARG A 118 0.77 -7.89 -2.17
C ARG A 118 -0.67 -8.12 -2.64
N PHE A 119 -1.60 -8.29 -1.71
CA PHE A 119 -3.00 -8.58 -2.03
C PHE A 119 -3.73 -7.36 -2.60
N HIS A 120 -3.47 -6.14 -2.14
CA HIS A 120 -4.03 -4.94 -2.79
C HIS A 120 -3.59 -4.81 -4.25
N ARG A 121 -2.40 -5.33 -4.60
CA ARG A 121 -1.97 -5.42 -6.01
C ARG A 121 -2.67 -6.55 -6.78
N LEU A 122 -3.13 -7.60 -6.10
CA LEU A 122 -3.84 -8.74 -6.69
C LEU A 122 -5.37 -8.59 -6.72
N GLU A 123 -5.98 -7.81 -5.83
CA GLU A 123 -7.42 -7.45 -5.89
C GLU A 123 -7.72 -6.52 -7.10
N LEU A 124 -6.69 -5.89 -7.68
CA LEU A 124 -6.77 -5.20 -8.97
C LEU A 124 -6.86 -6.15 -10.16
N ILE A 125 -6.46 -7.42 -9.98
CA ILE A 125 -6.58 -8.47 -10.98
C ILE A 125 -7.89 -9.19 -10.68
N ASP A 126 -8.97 -8.81 -11.37
CA ASP A 126 -10.25 -9.49 -11.24
C ASP A 126 -10.09 -10.94 -11.74
N PRO A 127 -10.17 -11.96 -10.84
CA PRO A 127 -10.00 -13.34 -11.23
C PRO A 127 -11.12 -13.85 -12.15
N VAL A 128 -12.26 -13.14 -12.22
CA VAL A 128 -13.36 -13.45 -13.14
C VAL A 128 -13.10 -12.84 -14.52
N ALA A 129 -12.52 -11.63 -14.58
CA ALA A 129 -12.17 -10.99 -15.85
C ALA A 129 -11.01 -11.71 -16.56
N ASP A 130 -10.03 -12.23 -15.82
CA ASP A 130 -8.85 -12.90 -16.38
C ASP A 130 -9.04 -14.40 -16.62
N ALA A 131 -10.14 -15.00 -16.17
CA ALA A 131 -10.49 -16.41 -16.43
C ALA A 131 -11.38 -16.61 -17.66
N ALA A 132 -11.64 -15.56 -18.46
CA ALA A 132 -12.38 -15.66 -19.72
C ALA A 132 -11.55 -16.40 -20.79
N VAL A 133 -11.49 -17.73 -20.68
CA VAL A 133 -11.07 -18.61 -21.77
C VAL A 133 -12.13 -18.50 -22.86
N PRO A 134 -11.81 -18.09 -24.11
CA PRO A 134 -12.77 -18.15 -25.19
C PRO A 134 -13.10 -19.63 -25.45
N SER A 135 -14.34 -20.02 -25.14
CA SER A 135 -14.89 -21.30 -25.58
C SER A 135 -15.07 -21.26 -27.09
N GLU A 136 -14.38 -22.15 -27.82
CA GLU A 136 -14.59 -22.41 -29.25
C GLU A 136 -16.01 -22.90 -29.56
#